data_AF-A0A081SH26-F1
#
_entry.id   AF-A0A081SH26-F1
#
_cell.length_a   1.000
_cell.length_b   1.000
_cell.length_c   1.000
_cell.angle_alpha   90.00
_cell.angle_beta   90.00
_cell.angle_gamma   90.00
#
_symmetry.space_group_name_H-M   'P 1'
#
loop_
_entity.id
_entity.type
_entity.pdbx_description
1 polymer ?
#
loop_
_entity_poly.entity_id
_entity_poly.type
_entity_poly.pdbx_seq_one_letter_code
_entity_poly.pdbx_strand_id
1 'polypeptide(L)'
;MNIRFRQLLVISLVVVFGAISGYAISQTFKTEVLDTETVIRQKNRNDCGIAAAKNVLMAFNKNPDAIDTLLKPSDSGVTLLDIKAALSKQGLHCTGYKTTLNDLMKLGLPAIAHINDNHFVVVESVEAESVLLIDPSVGRLRYRASAFEERWNSIALCVSDKQESLPRQKF
;
A
#
# COMPACT_ATOMS: atom_id res chain seq x y z
N MET A 1 -1.72 52.41 8.65
CA MET A 1 -0.53 51.99 7.87
C MET A 1 -0.53 50.48 7.86
N ASN A 2 -0.91 49.89 6.72
CA ASN A 2 -1.45 48.53 6.64
C ASN A 2 -0.38 47.45 6.58
N ILE A 3 -0.60 46.39 7.36
CA ILE A 3 -0.01 45.06 7.28
C ILE A 3 -0.50 44.39 5.98
N ARG A 4 0.35 43.65 5.23
CA ARG A 4 0.04 42.34 4.59
C ARG A 4 1.29 41.59 4.08
N PHE A 5 1.39 40.35 4.55
CA PHE A 5 2.16 39.19 4.05
C PHE A 5 1.92 38.89 2.56
N ARG A 6 2.92 38.36 1.83
CA ARG A 6 2.77 37.10 1.06
C ARG A 6 4.06 36.58 0.34
N GLN A 7 4.22 35.27 0.47
CA GLN A 7 4.92 34.28 -0.39
C GLN A 7 6.45 34.10 -0.23
N LEU A 8 6.81 33.08 0.56
CA LEU A 8 8.07 32.35 0.44
C LEU A 8 7.99 31.44 -0.79
N LEU A 9 8.81 31.75 -1.80
CA LEU A 9 9.11 30.88 -2.94
C LEU A 9 10.24 29.97 -2.47
N VAL A 10 10.01 28.65 -2.40
CA VAL A 10 11.06 27.68 -2.08
C VAL A 10 12.01 27.62 -3.27
N ILE A 11 13.12 28.34 -3.16
CA ILE A 11 14.26 28.27 -4.06
C ILE A 11 14.99 26.97 -3.76
N SER A 12 14.93 25.99 -4.66
CA SER A 12 15.90 24.90 -4.73
C SER A 12 16.73 25.08 -5.99
N LEU A 13 17.71 25.97 -5.88
CA LEU A 13 18.79 26.18 -6.84
C LEU A 13 19.92 25.22 -6.46
N VAL A 14 20.26 24.25 -7.32
CA VAL A 14 21.63 23.96 -7.79
C VAL A 14 21.50 23.08 -9.05
N VAL A 15 21.63 23.68 -10.24
CA VAL A 15 22.02 22.94 -11.46
C VAL A 15 23.49 23.25 -11.69
N VAL A 16 24.37 22.32 -11.34
CA VAL A 16 25.78 22.36 -11.74
C VAL A 16 25.94 21.39 -12.89
N PHE A 17 26.07 21.94 -14.10
CA PHE A 17 26.55 21.24 -15.29
C PHE A 17 28.06 21.06 -15.20
N GLY A 18 28.56 19.84 -15.32
CA GLY A 18 30.00 19.58 -15.44
C GLY A 18 30.34 18.11 -15.25
N ALA A 19 30.66 17.42 -16.35
CA ALA A 19 30.89 15.99 -16.44
C ALA A 19 32.06 15.50 -15.57
N ILE A 20 31.78 14.53 -14.69
CA ILE A 20 32.75 13.52 -14.25
C ILE A 20 32.05 12.16 -14.36
N SER A 21 32.48 11.36 -15.33
CA SER A 21 32.54 9.90 -15.28
C SER A 21 31.58 9.21 -14.28
N GLY A 22 30.37 8.89 -14.74
CA GLY A 22 29.50 7.88 -14.10
C GLY A 22 28.82 8.25 -12.77
N TYR A 23 29.01 9.47 -12.24
CA TYR A 23 28.54 9.81 -10.88
C TYR A 23 27.32 10.75 -10.79
N ALA A 24 26.68 11.08 -11.91
CA ALA A 24 25.45 11.88 -11.96
C ALA A 24 24.58 11.26 -13.07
N ILE A 25 23.36 10.77 -12.88
CA ILE A 25 22.24 11.20 -12.03
C ILE A 25 21.42 9.93 -11.72
N SER A 26 21.63 9.33 -10.56
CA SER A 26 20.59 8.48 -9.95
C SER A 26 20.00 9.30 -8.81
N GLN A 27 19.33 10.40 -9.15
CA GLN A 27 18.34 10.99 -8.25
C GLN A 27 17.11 10.10 -8.37
N THR A 28 17.25 8.89 -7.84
CA THR A 28 16.32 7.82 -8.04
C THR A 28 15.09 8.17 -7.18
N PHE A 29 13.91 8.43 -7.77
CA PHE A 29 12.70 8.83 -7.04
C PHE A 29 12.29 7.77 -6.00
N LYS A 30 12.03 8.13 -4.73
CA LYS A 30 11.64 7.14 -3.69
C LYS A 30 10.29 6.48 -3.99
N THR A 31 9.41 7.21 -4.66
CA THR A 31 8.05 6.81 -5.01
C THR A 31 7.66 7.46 -6.34
N GLU A 32 6.93 6.73 -7.17
CA GLU A 32 6.36 7.18 -8.43
C GLU A 32 4.84 6.92 -8.41
N VAL A 33 4.03 7.91 -8.82
CA VAL A 33 2.57 7.75 -8.98
C VAL A 33 2.29 7.23 -10.38
N LEU A 34 1.58 6.09 -10.47
CA LEU A 34 1.32 5.42 -11.75
C LEU A 34 -0.11 5.63 -12.23
N ASP A 35 -1.09 5.60 -11.33
CA ASP A 35 -2.50 5.75 -11.67
C ASP A 35 -3.30 6.21 -10.44
N THR A 36 -4.29 7.08 -10.64
CA THR A 36 -5.18 7.59 -9.58
C THR A 36 -6.64 7.27 -9.81
N GLU A 37 -7.02 6.86 -11.02
CA GLU A 37 -8.43 6.81 -11.44
C GLU A 37 -9.01 5.40 -11.44
N THR A 38 -8.18 4.36 -11.63
CA THR A 38 -8.69 2.97 -11.73
C THR A 38 -8.76 2.25 -10.39
N VAL A 39 -8.36 2.91 -9.31
CA VAL A 39 -8.34 2.36 -7.95
C VAL A 39 -9.39 3.01 -7.07
N ILE A 40 -9.89 2.27 -6.09
CA ILE A 40 -10.84 2.83 -5.11
C ILE A 40 -10.05 3.62 -4.06
N ARG A 41 -10.25 4.94 -4.07
CA ARG A 41 -9.63 5.85 -3.09
C ARG A 41 -10.47 5.98 -1.83
N GLN A 42 -9.79 6.27 -0.73
CA GLN A 42 -10.41 6.59 0.55
C GLN A 42 -11.08 7.96 0.47
N LYS A 43 -12.25 8.13 1.10
CA LYS A 43 -13.01 9.40 1.12
C LYS A 43 -12.72 10.22 2.37
N ASN A 44 -12.33 9.57 3.46
CA ASN A 44 -12.05 10.18 4.75
C ASN A 44 -10.65 9.80 5.23
N ARG A 45 -10.24 10.24 6.42
CA ARG A 45 -8.93 9.86 6.97
C ARG A 45 -8.90 8.42 7.50
N ASN A 46 -10.05 7.90 7.92
CA ASN A 46 -10.20 6.65 8.67
C ASN A 46 -10.75 5.48 7.84
N ASP A 47 -10.94 5.63 6.53
CA ASP A 47 -11.50 4.60 5.65
C ASP A 47 -10.46 3.94 4.73
N CYS A 48 -9.16 4.14 4.97
CA CYS A 48 -8.09 3.50 4.19
C CYS A 48 -8.21 1.97 4.19
N GLY A 49 -8.52 1.35 5.33
CA GLY A 49 -8.73 -0.10 5.43
C GLY A 49 -9.95 -0.61 4.65
N ILE A 50 -11.00 0.20 4.55
CA ILE A 50 -12.20 -0.11 3.76
C ILE A 50 -11.86 -0.05 2.28
N ALA A 51 -11.23 1.04 1.84
CA ALA A 51 -10.78 1.20 0.46
C ALA A 51 -9.76 0.12 0.06
N ALA A 52 -8.83 -0.26 0.94
CA ALA A 52 -7.91 -1.37 0.70
C ALA A 52 -8.65 -2.70 0.49
N ALA A 53 -9.63 -3.03 1.35
CA ALA A 53 -10.45 -4.22 1.18
C ALA A 53 -11.24 -4.21 -0.14
N LYS A 54 -11.78 -3.06 -0.55
CA LYS A 54 -12.45 -2.89 -1.84
C LYS A 54 -11.52 -3.15 -3.02
N ASN A 55 -10.31 -2.59 -3.01
CA ASN A 55 -9.32 -2.83 -4.07
C ASN A 55 -8.91 -4.31 -4.15
N VAL A 56 -8.80 -5.00 -3.01
CA VAL A 56 -8.58 -6.45 -3.01
C VAL A 56 -9.75 -7.20 -3.68
N LEU A 57 -11.02 -6.85 -3.38
CA LEU A 57 -12.15 -7.48 -4.07
C LEU A 57 -12.10 -7.26 -5.59
N MET A 58 -11.73 -6.06 -6.04
CA MET A 58 -11.56 -5.78 -7.47
C MET A 58 -10.48 -6.67 -8.11
N ALA A 59 -9.35 -6.89 -7.43
CA ALA A 59 -8.30 -7.78 -7.92
C ALA A 59 -8.77 -9.24 -8.12
N PHE A 60 -9.80 -9.66 -7.36
CA PHE A 60 -10.45 -10.97 -7.51
C PHE A 60 -11.74 -10.93 -8.34
N ASN A 61 -12.01 -9.85 -9.09
CA ASN A 61 -13.23 -9.65 -9.89
C ASN A 61 -14.52 -9.78 -9.07
N LYS A 62 -14.49 -9.37 -7.80
CA LYS A 62 -15.64 -9.35 -6.88
C LYS A 62 -16.19 -7.94 -6.72
N ASN A 63 -17.47 -7.83 -6.36
CA ASN A 63 -18.14 -6.55 -6.15
C ASN A 63 -17.54 -5.80 -4.94
N PRO A 64 -16.88 -4.64 -5.12
CA PRO A 64 -16.27 -3.88 -4.02
C PRO A 64 -17.30 -3.35 -3.01
N ASP A 65 -18.53 -3.05 -3.44
CA ASP A 65 -19.56 -2.45 -2.57
C ASP A 65 -20.09 -3.43 -1.52
N ALA A 66 -19.80 -4.72 -1.67
CA ALA A 66 -20.10 -5.72 -0.64
C ALA A 66 -19.42 -5.42 0.69
N ILE A 67 -18.28 -4.70 0.70
CA ILE A 67 -17.56 -4.31 1.91
C ILE A 67 -18.33 -3.26 2.73
N ASP A 68 -19.11 -2.37 2.12
CA ASP A 68 -19.73 -1.23 2.81
C ASP A 68 -20.73 -1.67 3.89
N THR A 69 -21.33 -2.85 3.72
CA THR A 69 -22.24 -3.43 4.71
C THR A 69 -21.51 -4.20 5.83
N LEU A 70 -20.25 -4.55 5.61
CA LEU A 70 -19.45 -5.40 6.48
C LEU A 70 -18.47 -4.63 7.35
N LEU A 71 -17.99 -3.49 6.87
CA LEU A 71 -17.05 -2.63 7.57
C LEU A 71 -17.67 -1.26 7.83
N LYS A 72 -17.53 -0.78 9.07
CA LYS A 72 -17.86 0.59 9.46
C LYS A 72 -16.66 1.17 10.19
N PRO A 73 -16.06 2.28 9.71
CA PRO A 73 -14.87 2.80 10.34
C PRO A 73 -15.25 3.48 11.66
N SER A 74 -14.49 3.20 12.72
CA SER A 74 -14.49 4.02 13.92
C SER A 74 -13.68 5.30 13.68
N ASP A 75 -13.56 6.18 14.68
CA ASP A 75 -12.65 7.33 14.60
C ASP A 75 -11.19 6.92 14.34
N SER A 76 -10.81 5.71 14.76
CA SER A 76 -9.49 5.13 14.52
C SER A 76 -9.43 4.24 13.26
N GLY A 77 -10.51 4.17 12.50
CA GLY A 77 -10.65 3.32 11.31
C GLY A 77 -11.11 1.90 11.64
N VAL A 78 -10.69 0.95 10.81
CA VAL A 78 -10.98 -0.48 10.93
C VAL A 78 -9.71 -1.27 11.20
N THR A 79 -9.81 -2.40 11.88
CA THR A 79 -8.64 -3.24 12.17
C THR A 79 -8.36 -4.23 11.04
N LEU A 80 -7.14 -4.79 11.00
CA LEU A 80 -6.80 -5.87 10.07
C LEU A 80 -7.66 -7.13 10.30
N LEU A 81 -8.11 -7.37 11.54
CA LEU A 81 -9.01 -8.46 11.88
C LEU A 81 -10.41 -8.24 11.27
N ASP A 82 -10.93 -7.02 11.32
CA ASP A 82 -12.21 -6.67 10.68
C ASP A 82 -12.12 -6.87 9.17
N ILE A 83 -11.04 -6.38 8.55
CA ILE A 83 -10.77 -6.54 7.12
C ILE A 83 -10.74 -8.02 6.74
N LYS A 84 -9.99 -8.85 7.50
CA LYS A 84 -9.95 -10.30 7.31
C LYS A 84 -11.34 -10.92 7.36
N ALA A 85 -12.15 -10.57 8.37
CA ALA A 85 -13.49 -11.11 8.52
C ALA A 85 -14.41 -10.71 7.36
N ALA A 86 -14.31 -9.46 6.89
CA ALA A 86 -15.10 -8.96 5.76
C ALA A 86 -14.72 -9.66 4.44
N LEU A 87 -13.42 -9.78 4.13
CA LEU A 87 -12.95 -10.47 2.93
C LEU A 87 -13.29 -11.97 2.97
N SER A 88 -13.21 -12.60 4.14
CA SER A 88 -13.59 -14.01 4.32
C SER A 88 -15.08 -14.24 4.03
N LYS A 89 -15.96 -13.31 4.42
CA LYS A 89 -17.39 -13.36 4.07
C LYS A 89 -17.65 -13.23 2.56
N GLN A 90 -16.71 -12.68 1.80
CA GLN A 90 -16.76 -12.63 0.33
C GLN A 90 -16.14 -13.87 -0.34
N GLY A 91 -15.83 -14.91 0.44
CA GLY A 91 -15.30 -16.18 -0.04
C GLY A 91 -13.82 -16.12 -0.41
N LEU A 92 -13.05 -15.20 0.18
CA LEU A 92 -11.59 -15.14 0.04
C LEU A 92 -10.92 -15.78 1.26
N HIS A 93 -9.78 -16.41 1.05
CA HIS A 93 -8.93 -16.87 2.13
C HIS A 93 -7.95 -15.78 2.52
N CYS A 94 -7.76 -15.59 3.82
CA CYS A 94 -7.02 -14.46 4.37
C CYS A 94 -6.12 -14.93 5.53
N THR A 95 -4.80 -14.83 5.34
CA THR A 95 -3.82 -15.25 6.35
C THR A 95 -2.93 -14.07 6.72
N GLY A 96 -2.85 -13.80 8.03
CA GLY A 96 -2.02 -12.73 8.57
C GLY A 96 -0.63 -13.24 8.85
N TYR A 97 0.38 -12.49 8.43
CA TYR A 97 1.79 -12.81 8.62
C TYR A 97 2.56 -11.64 9.20
N LYS A 98 3.59 -11.96 9.98
CA LYS A 98 4.73 -11.08 10.23
C LYS A 98 5.90 -11.61 9.42
N THR A 99 6.33 -10.89 8.38
CA THR A 99 7.21 -11.44 7.33
C THR A 99 8.14 -10.39 6.73
N THR A 100 9.13 -10.84 5.94
CA THR A 100 10.04 -10.00 5.15
C THR A 100 9.46 -9.72 3.76
N LEU A 101 10.00 -8.73 3.03
CA LEU A 101 9.58 -8.47 1.65
C LEU A 101 9.87 -9.66 0.72
N ASN A 102 11.02 -10.31 0.92
CA ASN A 102 11.43 -11.48 0.14
C ASN A 102 10.48 -12.66 0.33
N ASP A 103 9.97 -12.87 1.54
CA ASP A 103 9.02 -13.94 1.81
C ASP A 103 7.59 -13.54 1.47
N LEU A 104 7.22 -12.26 1.57
CA LEU A 104 5.90 -11.76 1.14
C LEU A 104 5.63 -12.10 -0.34
N MET A 105 6.65 -11.98 -1.19
CA MET A 105 6.55 -12.38 -2.61
C MET A 105 6.17 -13.86 -2.81
N LYS A 106 6.50 -14.73 -1.84
CA LYS A 106 6.24 -16.19 -1.91
C LYS A 106 4.92 -16.59 -1.25
N LEU A 107 4.33 -15.73 -0.42
CA LEU A 107 3.14 -16.00 0.39
C LEU A 107 1.81 -15.65 -0.32
N GLY A 108 1.88 -15.23 -1.58
CA GLY A 108 0.72 -14.88 -2.39
C GLY A 108 0.38 -13.38 -2.33
N LEU A 109 0.01 -12.84 -3.49
CA LEU A 109 -0.44 -11.47 -3.70
C LEU A 109 -1.82 -11.47 -4.40
N PRO A 110 -2.66 -10.46 -4.19
CA PRO A 110 -2.40 -9.22 -3.44
C PRO A 110 -2.39 -9.43 -1.91
N ALA A 111 -1.72 -8.53 -1.21
CA ALA A 111 -1.69 -8.50 0.25
C ALA A 111 -2.00 -7.11 0.79
N ILE A 112 -2.74 -7.02 1.90
CA ILE A 112 -2.94 -5.76 2.61
C ILE A 112 -1.80 -5.60 3.61
N ALA A 113 -0.96 -4.59 3.42
CA ALA A 113 0.14 -4.27 4.30
C ALA A 113 -0.25 -3.16 5.29
N HIS A 114 0.12 -3.33 6.55
CA HIS A 114 0.02 -2.29 7.56
C HIS A 114 1.33 -1.50 7.59
N ILE A 115 1.31 -0.22 7.31
CA ILE A 115 2.50 0.63 7.36
C ILE A 115 2.43 1.56 8.58
N ASN A 116 3.52 2.28 8.84
CA ASN A 116 3.59 3.30 9.89
C ASN A 116 2.44 4.31 9.74
N ASP A 117 2.11 5.01 10.84
CA ASP A 117 0.98 5.96 10.92
C ASP A 117 -0.43 5.33 10.87
N ASN A 118 -0.55 4.04 11.22
CA ASN A 118 -1.81 3.30 11.22
C ASN A 118 -2.54 3.32 9.86
N HIS A 119 -1.78 3.11 8.78
CA HIS A 119 -2.29 3.16 7.41
C HIS A 119 -2.24 1.79 6.73
N PHE A 120 -3.22 1.52 5.86
CA PHE A 120 -3.30 0.29 5.09
C PHE A 120 -3.11 0.57 3.60
N VAL A 121 -2.25 -0.24 2.97
CA VAL A 121 -2.01 -0.22 1.53
C VAL A 121 -2.17 -1.63 0.96
N VAL A 122 -2.46 -1.75 -0.33
CA VAL A 122 -2.55 -3.05 -1.02
C VAL A 122 -1.28 -3.25 -1.84
N VAL A 123 -0.49 -4.26 -1.51
CA VAL A 123 0.67 -4.68 -2.32
C VAL A 123 0.18 -5.55 -3.47
N GLU A 124 0.44 -5.11 -4.70
CA GLU A 124 0.08 -5.82 -5.94
C GLU A 124 1.25 -6.68 -6.46
N SER A 125 2.48 -6.15 -6.41
CA SER A 125 3.68 -6.89 -6.77
C SER A 125 4.89 -6.47 -5.93
N VAL A 126 5.80 -7.42 -5.72
CA VAL A 126 7.12 -7.17 -5.13
C VAL A 126 8.15 -7.63 -6.17
N GLU A 127 9.10 -6.76 -6.49
CA GLU A 127 10.25 -7.01 -7.35
C GLU A 127 11.54 -6.76 -6.54
N ALA A 128 12.71 -7.11 -7.10
CA ALA A 128 13.99 -6.99 -6.40
C ALA A 128 14.28 -5.56 -5.89
N GLU A 129 13.91 -4.53 -6.67
CA GLU A 129 14.19 -3.14 -6.33
C GLU A 129 12.93 -2.30 -6.09
N SER A 130 11.75 -2.84 -6.40
CA SER A 130 10.51 -2.06 -6.39
C SER A 130 9.31 -2.82 -5.81
N VAL A 131 8.36 -2.08 -5.25
CA VAL A 131 7.09 -2.60 -4.75
C VAL A 131 5.99 -1.80 -5.43
N LEU A 132 5.12 -2.50 -6.17
CA LEU A 132 3.90 -1.93 -6.72
C LEU A 132 2.78 -2.08 -5.69
N LEU A 133 2.15 -0.96 -5.35
CA LEU A 133 1.08 -0.94 -4.36
C LEU A 133 -0.01 0.06 -4.72
N ILE A 134 -1.18 -0.12 -4.13
CA ILE A 134 -2.26 0.87 -4.09
C ILE A 134 -2.27 1.47 -2.69
N ASP A 135 -2.03 2.78 -2.62
CA ASP A 135 -2.27 3.59 -1.44
C ASP A 135 -3.65 4.25 -1.59
N PRO A 136 -4.64 3.90 -0.76
CA PRO A 136 -5.99 4.47 -0.85
C PRO A 136 -6.04 6.00 -0.76
N SER A 137 -5.05 6.65 -0.15
CA SER A 137 -4.97 8.10 -0.02
C SER A 137 -4.44 8.78 -1.29
N VAL A 138 -3.69 8.07 -2.13
CA VAL A 138 -3.00 8.64 -3.30
C VAL A 138 -3.46 8.00 -4.61
N GLY A 139 -3.36 6.69 -4.72
CA GLY A 139 -3.52 5.95 -5.97
C GLY A 139 -2.61 4.72 -6.02
N ARG A 140 -2.40 4.18 -7.22
CA ARG A 140 -1.38 3.18 -7.51
C ARG A 140 0.00 3.83 -7.59
N LEU A 141 0.95 3.29 -6.83
CA LEU A 141 2.29 3.81 -6.62
C LEU A 141 3.33 2.71 -6.84
N ARG A 142 4.51 3.10 -7.34
CA ARG A 142 5.72 2.28 -7.27
C ARG A 142 6.65 2.86 -6.22
N TYR A 143 7.00 2.07 -5.22
CA TYR A 143 8.03 2.40 -4.24
C TYR A 143 9.32 1.69 -4.59
N ARG A 144 10.46 2.25 -4.18
CA ARG A 144 11.63 1.40 -3.96
C ARG A 144 11.36 0.41 -2.84
N ALA A 145 11.87 -0.81 -2.99
CA ALA A 145 11.80 -1.84 -1.96
C ALA A 145 12.30 -1.31 -0.59
N SER A 146 13.49 -0.70 -0.56
CA SER A 146 14.05 -0.11 0.67
C SER A 146 13.18 1.00 1.28
N ALA A 147 12.63 1.88 0.44
CA ALA A 147 11.78 2.98 0.91
C ALA A 147 10.42 2.50 1.45
N PHE A 148 9.90 1.39 0.92
CA PHE A 148 8.71 0.74 1.46
C PHE A 148 9.02 0.03 2.79
N GLU A 149 10.15 -0.69 2.85
CA GLU A 149 10.57 -1.43 4.04
C GLU A 149 10.78 -0.51 5.26
N GLU A 150 11.33 0.70 5.07
CA GLU A 150 11.42 1.73 6.13
C GLU A 150 10.06 2.11 6.74
N ARG A 151 8.97 1.97 5.99
CA ARG A 151 7.61 2.34 6.40
C ARG A 151 6.77 1.15 6.84
N TRP A 152 7.14 -0.07 6.43
CA TRP A 152 6.33 -1.24 6.65
C TRP A 152 6.69 -1.91 7.99
N ASN A 153 5.69 -2.19 8.82
CA ASN A 153 5.92 -2.84 10.12
C ASN A 153 6.00 -4.38 10.03
N SER A 154 6.29 -4.91 8.84
CA SER A 154 6.36 -6.34 8.53
C SER A 154 5.05 -7.11 8.64
N ILE A 155 3.91 -6.44 8.86
CA ILE A 155 2.59 -7.10 8.95
C ILE A 155 1.88 -7.05 7.60
N ALA A 156 1.46 -8.20 7.10
CA ALA A 156 0.64 -8.32 5.90
C ALA A 156 -0.49 -9.33 6.08
N LEU A 157 -1.64 -9.04 5.47
CA LEU A 157 -2.74 -9.98 5.27
C LEU A 157 -2.71 -10.43 3.81
N CYS A 158 -2.18 -11.63 3.56
CA CYS A 158 -2.16 -12.22 2.22
C CYS A 158 -3.56 -12.79 1.91
N VAL A 159 -4.01 -12.56 0.68
CA VAL A 159 -5.37 -12.89 0.25
C VAL A 159 -5.33 -13.78 -0.99
N SER A 160 -6.14 -14.83 -1.00
CA SER A 160 -6.23 -15.78 -2.11
C SER A 160 -7.67 -16.25 -2.36
N ASP A 161 -7.93 -16.73 -3.58
CA ASP A 161 -9.21 -17.36 -3.98
C ASP A 161 -9.24 -18.86 -3.66
N LYS A 162 -8.08 -19.46 -3.38
CA LYS A 162 -7.89 -20.87 -3.02
C LYS A 162 -7.30 -21.00 -1.62
N GLN A 163 -7.69 -22.03 -0.88
CA GLN A 163 -6.95 -22.38 0.34
C GLN A 163 -5.53 -22.76 -0.06
N GLU A 164 -4.55 -21.92 0.26
CA GLU A 164 -3.15 -22.27 0.12
C GLU A 164 -2.81 -23.38 1.12
N SER A 165 -2.55 -24.59 0.61
CA SER A 165 -1.87 -25.62 1.37
C SER A 165 -0.39 -25.25 1.47
N LEU A 166 0.00 -24.52 2.51
CA LEU A 166 1.42 -24.40 2.83
C LEU A 166 1.98 -25.81 3.08
N PRO A 167 3.20 -26.15 2.60
CA PRO A 167 3.86 -27.36 3.07
C PRO A 167 4.00 -27.23 4.58
N ARG A 168 3.40 -28.17 5.32
CA ARG A 168 3.56 -28.25 6.78
C ARG A 168 5.07 -28.25 7.05
N GLN A 169 5.56 -27.20 7.71
CA GLN A 169 6.85 -27.30 8.37
C GLN A 169 6.70 -28.41 9.42
N LYS A 170 7.33 -29.56 9.15
CA LYS A 170 7.53 -30.59 10.17
C LYS A 170 8.45 -29.97 11.21
N PHE A 171 7.90 -29.71 12.39
CA PHE A 171 8.67 -29.66 13.62
C PHE A 171 8.68 -31.06 14.23
#